data_AF-A0A380MJA9-F1
#
_entry.id   AF-A0A380MJA9-F1
#
_cell.length_a   1.000
_cell.length_b   1.000
_cell.length_c   1.000
_cell.angle_alpha   90.00
_cell.angle_beta   90.00
_cell.angle_gamma   90.00
#
_symmetry.space_group_name_H-M   'P 1'
#
loop_
_entity.id
_entity.type
_entity.pdbx_description
1 polymer ?
#
loop_
_entity_poly.entity_id
_entity_poly.type
_entity_poly.pdbx_seq_one_letter_code
_entity_poly.pdbx_strand_id
1 'polypeptide(L)'
;MKSTLLISLMAGFAAGSAAVGLYHFHFQRQLLADFDRQVQARIEALAQEQNAARAAAVADALHKEYLLQAVRAVQGLRTPIDILLAEEARLPANLPDLGLPPQWQINASVAPVQMSRKGEFILQPLPATGIRGSVRITIADPDALGEKDGFFQGVRLECVSDIDFVAQYLPDCRYQSVMP
;
A
#
# COMPACT_ATOMS: atom_id res chain seq x y z
N MET A 1 -16.81 92.20 20.59
CA MET A 1 -15.84 91.07 20.67
C MET A 1 -16.61 89.77 20.88
N LYS A 2 -17.11 89.15 19.81
CA LYS A 2 -17.94 87.92 19.85
C LYS A 2 -18.00 87.31 18.44
N SER A 3 -16.86 86.89 17.88
CA SER A 3 -16.88 86.30 16.52
C SER A 3 -15.71 85.38 16.17
N THR A 4 -15.03 84.80 17.16
CA THR A 4 -13.81 83.98 16.92
C THR A 4 -13.85 82.59 17.53
N LEU A 5 -14.95 82.20 18.19
CA LEU A 5 -15.05 80.93 18.93
C LEU A 5 -15.84 79.82 18.22
N LEU A 6 -16.49 80.12 17.09
CA LEU A 6 -17.36 79.16 16.37
C LEU A 6 -16.66 78.38 15.24
N ILE A 7 -15.45 78.80 14.82
CA ILE A 7 -14.74 78.14 13.69
C ILE A 7 -13.88 76.96 14.17
N SER A 8 -13.45 76.95 15.43
CA SER A 8 -12.59 75.87 15.97
C SER A 8 -13.35 74.55 16.22
N LEU A 9 -14.66 74.61 16.47
CA LEU A 9 -15.49 73.43 16.78
C LEU A 9 -15.97 72.65 15.55
N MET A 10 -16.04 73.29 14.37
CA MET A 10 -16.41 72.62 13.11
C MET A 10 -15.23 71.90 12.43
N ALA A 11 -13.99 72.31 12.71
CA ALA A 11 -12.79 71.63 12.18
C ALA A 11 -12.50 70.29 12.88
N GLY A 12 -12.90 70.13 14.14
CA GLY A 12 -12.71 68.88 14.91
C GLY A 12 -13.61 67.73 14.45
N PHE A 13 -14.83 68.02 14.00
CA PHE A 13 -15.80 66.99 13.57
C PHE A 13 -15.54 66.45 12.15
N ALA A 14 -15.03 67.28 11.23
CA ALA A 14 -14.65 66.83 9.89
C ALA A 14 -13.36 65.99 9.90
N ALA A 15 -12.40 66.30 10.77
CA ALA A 15 -11.18 65.51 10.94
C ALA A 15 -11.45 64.15 11.60
N GLY A 16 -12.37 64.10 12.58
CA GLY A 16 -12.77 62.85 13.24
C GLY A 16 -13.46 61.86 12.31
N SER A 17 -14.32 62.32 11.40
CA SER A 17 -15.05 61.46 10.46
C SER A 17 -14.16 60.92 9.33
N ALA A 18 -13.23 61.73 8.80
CA ALA A 18 -12.24 61.26 7.83
C ALA A 18 -11.25 60.25 8.45
N ALA A 19 -10.82 60.48 9.70
CA ALA A 19 -9.96 59.55 10.42
C ALA A 19 -10.68 58.22 10.72
N VAL A 20 -11.95 58.25 11.13
CA VAL A 20 -12.75 57.03 11.35
C VAL A 20 -12.98 56.27 10.05
N GLY A 21 -13.26 56.95 8.94
CA GLY A 21 -13.41 56.31 7.62
C GLY A 21 -12.12 55.64 7.12
N LEU A 22 -10.97 56.30 7.31
CA LEU A 22 -9.65 55.73 6.99
C LEU A 22 -9.33 54.52 7.88
N TYR A 23 -9.59 54.60 9.18
CA TYR A 23 -9.42 53.47 10.10
C TYR A 23 -10.31 52.29 9.71
N HIS A 24 -11.59 52.54 9.40
CA HIS A 24 -12.52 51.49 9.03
C HIS A 24 -12.12 50.81 7.71
N PHE A 25 -11.69 51.59 6.71
CA PHE A 25 -11.19 51.06 5.45
C PHE A 25 -9.90 50.24 5.62
N HIS A 26 -8.96 50.71 6.44
CA HIS A 26 -7.70 50.02 6.68
C HIS A 26 -7.90 48.72 7.47
N PHE A 27 -8.79 48.75 8.46
CA PHE A 27 -9.20 47.58 9.26
C PHE A 27 -9.93 46.54 8.41
N GLN A 28 -10.86 46.98 7.55
CA GLN A 28 -11.59 46.09 6.64
C GLN A 28 -10.65 45.42 5.62
N ARG A 29 -9.66 46.15 5.09
CA ARG A 29 -8.61 45.56 4.24
C ARG A 29 -7.73 44.54 4.96
N GLN A 30 -7.38 44.80 6.21
CA GLN A 30 -6.61 43.85 7.02
C GLN A 30 -7.42 42.56 7.27
N LEU A 31 -8.69 42.69 7.63
CA LEU A 31 -9.60 41.55 7.80
C LEU A 31 -9.74 40.69 6.54
N LEU A 32 -9.88 41.31 5.37
CA LEU A 32 -9.94 40.60 4.09
C LEU A 32 -8.63 39.87 3.80
N ALA A 33 -7.49 40.52 3.99
CA ALA A 33 -6.18 39.90 3.77
C ALA A 33 -5.89 38.76 4.78
N ASP A 34 -6.39 38.85 6.00
CA ASP A 34 -6.29 37.79 7.01
C ASP A 34 -7.21 36.61 6.67
N PHE A 35 -8.43 36.91 6.21
CA PHE A 35 -9.38 35.90 5.74
C PHE A 35 -8.85 35.15 4.52
N ASP A 36 -8.34 35.86 3.51
CA ASP A 36 -7.75 35.26 2.31
C ASP A 36 -6.55 34.36 2.66
N ARG A 37 -5.69 34.80 3.59
CA ARG A 37 -4.58 33.97 4.09
C ARG A 37 -5.06 32.71 4.80
N GLN A 38 -6.11 32.81 5.61
CA GLN A 38 -6.68 31.63 6.28
C GLN A 38 -7.32 30.65 5.29
N VAL A 39 -8.05 31.15 4.28
CA VAL A 39 -8.65 30.33 3.23
C VAL A 39 -7.55 29.63 2.42
N GLN A 40 -6.50 30.34 2.02
CA GLN A 40 -5.40 29.76 1.27
C GLN A 40 -4.66 28.68 2.07
N ALA A 41 -4.37 28.94 3.35
CA ALA A 41 -3.76 27.95 4.24
C ALA A 41 -4.65 26.71 4.42
N ARG A 42 -5.98 26.87 4.48
CA ARG A 42 -6.94 25.75 4.53
C ARG A 42 -6.95 24.94 3.23
N ILE A 43 -6.90 25.61 2.08
CA ILE A 43 -6.86 24.95 0.76
C ILE A 43 -5.55 24.14 0.62
N GLU A 44 -4.42 24.72 1.00
CA GLU A 44 -3.12 24.05 0.98
C GLU A 44 -3.08 22.86 1.94
N ALA A 45 -3.61 23.01 3.15
CA ALA A 45 -3.72 21.91 4.11
C ALA A 45 -4.60 20.76 3.57
N LEU A 46 -5.76 21.08 2.98
CA LEU A 46 -6.64 20.08 2.38
C LEU A 46 -5.99 19.39 1.18
N ALA A 47 -5.26 20.14 0.35
CA ALA A 47 -4.52 19.58 -0.79
C ALA A 47 -3.40 18.63 -0.31
N GLN A 48 -2.68 19.01 0.75
CA GLN A 48 -1.67 18.14 1.36
C GLN A 48 -2.29 16.87 1.95
N GLU A 49 -3.40 16.99 2.66
CA GLU A 49 -4.12 15.85 3.23
C GLU A 49 -4.59 14.87 2.14
N GLN A 50 -5.18 15.39 1.05
CA GLN A 50 -5.57 14.57 -0.09
C GLN A 50 -4.38 13.90 -0.78
N ASN A 51 -3.26 14.61 -0.95
CA ASN A 51 -2.06 14.05 -1.54
C ASN A 51 -1.46 12.95 -0.67
N ALA A 52 -1.44 13.13 0.66
CA ALA A 52 -1.01 12.12 1.61
C ALA A 52 -1.92 10.89 1.58
N ALA A 53 -3.24 11.08 1.55
CA ALA A 53 -4.20 9.99 1.44
C ALA A 53 -4.04 9.20 0.12
N ARG A 54 -3.82 9.90 -1.00
CA ARG A 54 -3.54 9.27 -2.29
C ARG A 54 -2.24 8.47 -2.27
N ALA A 55 -1.17 9.05 -1.70
CA ALA A 55 0.12 8.36 -1.58
C ALA A 55 -0.01 7.07 -0.74
N ALA A 56 -0.77 7.11 0.36
CA ALA A 56 -1.04 5.94 1.19
C ALA A 56 -1.84 4.86 0.42
N ALA A 57 -2.87 5.26 -0.34
CA ALA A 57 -3.66 4.32 -1.14
C ALA A 57 -2.84 3.66 -2.25
N VAL A 58 -1.94 4.42 -2.90
CA VAL A 58 -1.02 3.87 -3.91
C VAL A 58 -0.03 2.90 -3.27
N ALA A 59 0.53 3.24 -2.11
CA ALA A 59 1.44 2.35 -1.39
C ALA A 59 0.77 1.02 -0.99
N ASP A 60 -0.47 1.07 -0.50
CA ASP A 60 -1.27 -0.13 -0.19
C ASP A 60 -1.52 -0.98 -1.43
N ALA A 61 -1.92 -0.37 -2.56
CA ALA A 61 -2.11 -1.08 -3.82
C ALA A 61 -0.82 -1.75 -4.32
N LEU A 62 0.33 -1.06 -4.21
CA LEU A 62 1.63 -1.60 -4.59
C LEU A 62 2.04 -2.79 -3.71
N HIS A 63 1.85 -2.70 -2.39
CA HIS A 63 2.14 -3.83 -1.50
C HIS A 63 1.30 -5.07 -1.84
N LYS A 64 0.02 -4.88 -2.17
CA LYS A 64 -0.85 -5.97 -2.62
C LYS A 64 -0.34 -6.57 -3.91
N GLU A 65 -0.02 -5.75 -4.92
CA GLU A 65 0.51 -6.23 -6.20
C GLU A 65 1.83 -6.99 -6.01
N TYR A 66 2.75 -6.50 -5.18
CA TYR A 66 4.00 -7.21 -4.88
C TYR A 66 3.78 -8.57 -4.22
N LEU A 67 2.78 -8.70 -3.34
CA LEU A 67 2.43 -10.00 -2.79
C LEU A 67 1.88 -10.93 -3.88
N LEU A 68 0.98 -10.46 -4.74
CA LEU A 68 0.43 -11.26 -5.85
C LEU A 68 1.54 -11.71 -6.81
N GLN A 69 2.49 -10.84 -7.11
CA GLN A 69 3.68 -11.18 -7.90
C GLN A 69 4.54 -12.24 -7.22
N ALA A 70 4.72 -12.16 -5.90
CA ALA A 70 5.44 -13.18 -5.15
C ALA A 70 4.75 -14.55 -5.22
N VAL A 71 3.42 -14.58 -5.09
CA VAL A 71 2.63 -15.81 -5.24
C VAL A 71 2.82 -16.41 -6.64
N ARG A 72 2.71 -15.59 -7.69
CA ARG A 72 2.93 -16.04 -9.08
C ARG A 72 4.36 -16.53 -9.32
N ALA A 73 5.36 -15.88 -8.73
CA ALA A 73 6.75 -16.31 -8.86
C ALA A 73 6.99 -17.70 -8.25
N VAL A 74 6.39 -17.98 -7.08
CA VAL A 74 6.43 -19.32 -6.49
C VAL A 74 5.64 -20.34 -7.31
N GLN A 75 4.48 -19.96 -7.86
CA GLN A 75 3.75 -20.83 -8.79
C GLN A 75 4.57 -21.17 -10.04
N GLY A 76 5.42 -20.25 -10.49
CA GLY A 76 6.39 -20.46 -11.57
C GLY A 76 7.45 -21.52 -11.26
N LEU A 77 7.64 -21.91 -10.00
CA LEU A 77 8.54 -23.00 -9.63
C LEU A 77 8.02 -24.39 -10.02
N ARG A 78 6.80 -24.49 -10.56
CA ARG A 78 6.28 -25.73 -11.12
C ARG A 78 7.27 -26.39 -12.09
N THR A 79 7.79 -25.63 -13.05
CA THR A 79 8.72 -26.16 -14.07
C THR A 79 10.01 -26.72 -13.47
N PRO A 80 10.78 -26.00 -12.61
CA PRO A 80 11.97 -26.59 -11.99
C PRO A 80 11.66 -27.75 -11.06
N ILE A 81 10.49 -27.79 -10.40
CA ILE A 81 10.07 -28.96 -9.60
C ILE A 81 9.81 -30.16 -10.52
N ASP A 82 9.14 -29.96 -11.66
CA ASP A 82 8.89 -31.00 -12.66
C ASP A 82 10.20 -31.58 -13.22
N ILE A 83 11.18 -30.71 -13.51
CA ILE A 83 12.52 -31.14 -13.96
C ILE A 83 13.20 -31.98 -12.89
N LEU A 84 13.22 -31.50 -11.64
CA LEU A 84 13.84 -32.24 -10.53
C LEU A 84 13.20 -33.61 -10.32
N LEU A 85 11.88 -33.70 -10.42
CA LEU A 85 11.16 -34.97 -10.34
C LEU A 85 11.48 -35.90 -11.51
N ALA A 86 11.57 -35.38 -12.73
CA ALA A 86 11.89 -36.17 -13.91
C ALA A 86 13.33 -36.70 -13.89
N GLU A 87 14.29 -35.91 -13.39
CA GLU A 87 15.71 -36.24 -13.38
C GLU A 87 16.13 -37.06 -12.15
N GLU A 88 15.61 -36.73 -10.97
CA GLU A 88 16.07 -37.28 -9.69
C GLU A 88 15.00 -38.09 -8.94
N ALA A 89 13.77 -38.18 -9.46
CA ALA A 89 12.64 -38.90 -8.85
C ALA A 89 12.40 -38.54 -7.37
N ARG A 90 12.67 -37.28 -7.00
CA ARG A 90 12.48 -36.76 -5.64
C ARG A 90 11.90 -35.35 -5.64
N LEU A 91 11.22 -35.00 -4.55
CA LEU A 91 10.80 -33.63 -4.28
C LEU A 91 11.97 -32.76 -3.81
N PRO A 92 11.89 -31.44 -4.03
CA PRO A 92 12.87 -30.52 -3.49
C PRO A 92 12.75 -30.49 -1.97
N ALA A 93 13.87 -30.64 -1.28
CA ALA A 93 13.94 -30.56 0.19
C ALA A 93 14.28 -29.15 0.66
N ASN A 94 14.83 -28.32 -0.22
CA ASN A 94 15.27 -26.96 0.05
C ASN A 94 15.26 -26.11 -1.24
N LEU A 95 15.41 -24.79 -1.10
CA LEU A 95 15.46 -23.86 -2.24
C LEU A 95 16.64 -24.10 -3.20
N PRO A 96 17.86 -24.42 -2.72
CA PRO A 96 18.97 -24.78 -3.61
C PRO A 96 18.72 -25.95 -4.56
N ASP A 97 17.87 -26.92 -4.20
CA ASP A 97 17.46 -28.00 -5.12
C ASP A 97 16.76 -27.47 -6.37
N LEU A 98 16.20 -26.26 -6.31
CA LEU A 98 15.53 -25.57 -7.42
C LEU A 98 16.42 -24.51 -8.08
N GLY A 99 17.73 -24.50 -7.78
CA GLY A 99 18.67 -23.50 -8.26
C GLY A 99 18.48 -22.11 -7.63
N LEU A 100 17.79 -22.03 -6.49
CA LEU A 100 17.50 -20.77 -5.80
C LEU A 100 18.42 -20.56 -4.59
N PRO A 101 18.74 -19.31 -4.22
CA PRO A 101 19.52 -19.05 -3.03
C PRO A 101 18.77 -19.49 -1.75
N PRO A 102 19.48 -19.91 -0.67
CA PRO A 102 18.85 -20.35 0.58
C PRO A 102 17.95 -19.29 1.25
N GLN A 103 18.24 -18.00 1.00
CA GLN A 103 17.43 -16.86 1.46
C GLN A 103 16.79 -16.15 0.27
N TRP A 104 16.16 -16.91 -0.62
CA TRP A 104 15.49 -16.33 -1.78
C TRP A 104 14.39 -15.39 -1.35
N GLN A 105 14.53 -14.12 -1.71
CA GLN A 105 13.55 -13.08 -1.50
C GLN A 105 13.13 -12.55 -2.86
N ILE A 106 11.83 -12.60 -3.14
CA ILE A 106 11.29 -12.22 -4.45
C ILE A 106 11.25 -10.69 -4.60
N ASN A 107 10.89 -9.98 -3.53
CA ASN A 107 10.86 -8.52 -3.49
C ASN A 107 10.97 -8.01 -2.04
N ALA A 108 11.11 -6.68 -1.90
CA ALA A 108 11.27 -6.02 -0.61
C ALA A 108 10.00 -5.96 0.26
N SER A 109 8.85 -6.47 -0.22
CA SER A 109 7.57 -6.45 0.50
C SER A 109 7.22 -7.79 1.16
N VAL A 110 7.93 -8.86 0.82
CA VAL A 110 7.72 -10.21 1.34
C VAL A 110 9.02 -10.66 2.02
N ALA A 111 8.90 -11.35 3.15
CA ALA A 111 10.03 -12.01 3.79
C ALA A 111 10.67 -13.06 2.84
N PRO A 112 11.91 -13.49 3.09
CA PRO A 112 12.50 -14.61 2.36
C PRO A 112 11.55 -15.81 2.36
N VAL A 113 11.41 -16.45 1.20
CA VAL A 113 10.50 -17.59 1.01
C VAL A 113 10.95 -18.71 1.94
N GLN A 114 10.05 -19.16 2.81
CA GLN A 114 10.33 -20.30 3.67
C GLN A 114 9.87 -21.56 2.95
N MET A 115 10.70 -22.60 2.99
CA MET A 115 10.37 -23.89 2.42
C MET A 115 10.34 -24.96 3.51
N SER A 116 9.23 -25.67 3.64
CA SER A 116 9.11 -26.81 4.55
C SER A 116 9.72 -28.05 3.92
N ARG A 117 10.14 -29.02 4.75
CA ARG A 117 10.69 -30.30 4.27
C ARG A 117 9.68 -31.14 3.48
N LYS A 118 8.40 -30.76 3.48
CA LYS A 118 7.32 -31.42 2.73
C LYS A 118 7.06 -30.78 1.37
N GLY A 119 7.92 -29.86 0.91
CA GLY A 119 7.73 -29.16 -0.36
C GLY A 119 6.65 -28.08 -0.30
N GLU A 120 6.43 -27.48 0.89
CA GLU A 120 5.53 -26.34 1.04
C GLU A 120 6.33 -25.04 1.00
N PHE A 121 5.85 -24.05 0.26
CA PHE A 121 6.39 -22.71 0.20
C PHE A 121 5.49 -21.77 1.01
N ILE A 122 6.08 -20.98 1.89
CA ILE A 122 5.36 -20.01 2.72
C ILE A 122 5.87 -18.61 2.37
N LEU A 123 4.93 -17.76 1.95
CA LEU A 123 5.13 -16.35 1.70
C LEU A 123 4.52 -15.56 2.86
N GLN A 124 5.34 -14.72 3.48
CA GLN A 124 4.91 -13.88 4.59
C GLN A 124 5.16 -12.40 4.26
N PRO A 125 4.11 -11.57 4.15
CA PRO A 125 4.27 -10.14 3.97
C PRO A 125 5.09 -9.53 5.12
N LEU A 126 5.93 -8.55 4.82
CA LEU A 126 6.66 -7.85 5.87
C LEU A 126 5.73 -6.95 6.68
N PRO A 127 5.97 -6.74 7.99
CA PRO A 127 5.13 -5.90 8.83
C PRO A 127 4.93 -4.47 8.30
N ALA A 128 5.96 -3.92 7.65
CA ALA A 128 5.92 -2.57 7.06
C ALA A 128 4.87 -2.40 5.95
N THR A 129 4.38 -3.50 5.37
CA THR A 129 3.34 -3.46 4.33
C THR A 129 1.94 -3.24 4.89
N GLY A 130 1.73 -3.47 6.19
CA GLY A 130 0.41 -3.46 6.83
C GLY A 130 -0.44 -4.69 6.53
N ILE A 131 0.01 -5.60 5.66
CA ILE A 131 -0.69 -6.83 5.31
C ILE A 131 -0.38 -7.88 6.38
N ARG A 132 -1.42 -8.50 6.94
CA ARG A 132 -1.31 -9.59 7.93
C ARG A 132 -1.73 -10.91 7.29
N GLY A 133 -1.05 -11.99 7.69
CA GLY A 133 -1.31 -13.34 7.20
C GLY A 133 -0.11 -13.96 6.48
N SER A 134 -0.38 -14.98 5.69
CA SER A 134 0.56 -15.75 4.88
C SER A 134 -0.13 -16.36 3.66
N VAL A 135 0.67 -16.70 2.66
CA VAL A 135 0.25 -17.55 1.55
C VAL A 135 1.07 -18.82 1.60
N ARG A 136 0.41 -19.97 1.59
CA ARG A 136 1.03 -21.30 1.53
C ARG A 136 0.77 -21.91 0.16
N ILE A 137 1.82 -22.40 -0.46
CA ILE A 137 1.76 -23.12 -1.73
C ILE A 137 2.33 -24.51 -1.50
N THR A 138 1.54 -25.54 -1.77
CA THR A 138 1.89 -26.94 -1.49
C THR A 138 1.90 -27.74 -2.78
N ILE A 139 2.82 -28.70 -2.88
CA ILE A 139 2.82 -29.67 -3.97
C ILE A 139 1.70 -30.68 -3.71
N ALA A 140 0.68 -30.68 -4.56
CA ALA A 140 -0.49 -31.54 -4.43
C ALA A 140 -0.16 -32.95 -4.90
N ASP A 141 -0.34 -33.91 -4.00
CA ASP A 141 -0.21 -35.36 -4.18
C ASP A 141 1.06 -35.80 -4.92
N PRO A 142 2.20 -35.93 -4.22
CA PRO A 142 3.45 -36.40 -4.80
C PRO A 142 3.37 -37.80 -5.42
N ASP A 143 2.47 -38.64 -4.91
CA ASP A 143 2.34 -40.04 -5.33
C ASP A 143 1.49 -40.17 -6.61
N ALA A 144 0.71 -39.15 -6.95
CA ALA A 144 0.07 -38.99 -8.26
C ALA A 144 1.02 -38.46 -9.34
N LEU A 145 2.24 -38.05 -8.96
CA LEU A 145 3.29 -37.58 -9.87
C LEU A 145 4.07 -38.78 -10.39
N GLY A 146 3.52 -39.36 -11.43
CA GLY A 146 4.13 -40.47 -12.17
C GLY A 146 3.56 -40.52 -13.57
N GLU A 147 4.21 -41.29 -14.43
CA GLU A 147 3.67 -41.62 -15.75
C GLU A 147 2.34 -42.35 -15.57
N LYS A 148 1.24 -41.65 -15.83
CA LYS A 148 -0.09 -42.25 -15.86
C LYS A 148 -0.49 -42.37 -17.31
N ASP A 149 -0.71 -43.60 -17.76
CA ASP A 149 -1.11 -43.92 -19.14
C ASP A 149 -0.10 -43.45 -20.22
N GLY A 150 1.21 -43.39 -19.91
CA GLY A 150 2.23 -42.92 -20.87
C GLY A 150 2.53 -41.42 -20.80
N PHE A 151 1.84 -40.67 -19.93
CA PHE A 151 1.97 -39.22 -19.82
C PHE A 151 2.44 -38.81 -18.43
N PHE A 152 3.48 -37.98 -18.39
CA PHE A 152 3.90 -37.31 -17.17
C PHE A 152 2.86 -36.25 -16.79
N GLN A 153 2.11 -36.49 -15.71
CA GLN A 153 1.26 -35.46 -15.15
C GLN A 153 2.13 -34.54 -14.29
N GLY A 154 2.50 -33.39 -14.85
CA GLY A 154 3.33 -32.41 -14.14
C GLY A 154 2.68 -31.97 -12.82
N VAL A 155 3.54 -31.58 -11.88
CA VAL A 155 3.22 -31.13 -10.53
C VAL A 155 2.06 -30.17 -10.53
N ARG A 156 1.11 -30.41 -9.64
CA ARG A 156 0.09 -29.44 -9.31
C ARG A 156 0.49 -28.71 -8.04
N LEU A 157 0.49 -27.38 -8.10
CA LEU A 157 0.68 -26.53 -6.93
C LEU A 157 -0.68 -26.09 -6.43
N GLU A 158 -0.99 -26.41 -5.19
CA GLU A 158 -2.17 -25.93 -4.48
C GLU A 158 -1.82 -24.68 -3.69
N CYS A 159 -2.58 -23.61 -3.86
CA CYS A 159 -2.37 -22.36 -3.14
C CYS A 159 -3.49 -22.16 -2.11
N VAL A 160 -3.10 -21.86 -0.88
CA VAL A 160 -3.97 -21.53 0.23
C VAL A 160 -3.51 -20.22 0.85
N SER A 161 -4.43 -19.29 1.07
CA SER A 161 -4.13 -18.01 1.72
C SER A 161 -5.12 -17.70 2.83
N ASP A 162 -4.63 -17.14 3.92
CA ASP A 162 -5.43 -16.53 4.99
C ASP A 162 -5.64 -15.01 4.78
N ILE A 163 -5.29 -14.52 3.58
CA ILE A 163 -5.38 -13.10 3.18
C ILE A 163 -6.49 -12.96 2.14
N ASP A 164 -7.57 -12.27 2.49
CA ASP A 164 -8.80 -12.21 1.69
C ASP A 164 -8.56 -11.76 0.24
N PHE A 165 -7.77 -10.70 0.03
CA PHE A 165 -7.56 -10.16 -1.31
C PHE A 165 -6.76 -11.12 -2.21
N VAL A 166 -5.90 -11.96 -1.64
CA VAL A 166 -5.12 -12.91 -2.45
C VAL A 166 -6.05 -13.88 -3.16
N ALA A 167 -7.04 -14.44 -2.45
CA ALA A 167 -8.03 -15.32 -3.04
C ALA A 167 -9.00 -14.61 -4.00
N GLN A 168 -9.24 -13.31 -3.81
CA GLN A 168 -10.05 -12.51 -4.74
C GLN A 168 -9.34 -12.26 -6.07
N TYR A 169 -8.03 -12.00 -6.04
CA TYR A 169 -7.24 -11.66 -7.24
C TYR A 169 -6.55 -12.87 -7.88
N LEU A 170 -6.40 -13.99 -7.16
CA LEU A 170 -5.85 -15.25 -7.65
C LEU A 170 -6.88 -16.36 -7.42
N PRO A 171 -7.72 -16.69 -8.43
CA PRO A 171 -8.78 -17.69 -8.26
C PRO A 171 -8.24 -19.10 -7.99
N ASP A 172 -7.00 -19.39 -8.40
CA ASP A 172 -6.31 -20.64 -8.11
C ASP A 172 -5.77 -20.73 -6.67
N CYS A 173 -5.90 -19.65 -5.89
CA CYS A 173 -5.54 -19.63 -4.48
C CYS A 173 -6.79 -19.62 -3.59
N ARG A 174 -7.01 -20.73 -2.88
CA ARG A 174 -8.16 -20.90 -2.02
C ARG A 174 -7.99 -20.09 -0.73
N TYR A 175 -9.02 -19.36 -0.34
CA TYR A 175 -9.06 -18.75 0.98
C TYR A 175 -9.28 -19.79 2.07
N GLN A 176 -8.47 -19.77 3.12
CA GLN A 176 -8.66 -20.55 4.33
C GLN A 176 -8.22 -19.74 5.55
N SER A 177 -9.18 -19.39 6.40
CA SER A 177 -8.89 -18.73 7.67
C SER A 177 -8.13 -19.70 8.59
N VAL A 178 -6.92 -19.33 9.00
CA VAL A 178 -6.23 -20.03 10.10
C VAL A 178 -6.89 -19.54 11.39
N MET A 179 -7.81 -20.34 11.93
CA MET A 179 -8.31 -20.11 13.30
C MET A 179 -7.14 -20.34 14.27
N PRO A 180 -6.85 -19.39 15.17
CA PRO A 180 -5.80 -19.56 16.20
C PRO A 180 -6.14 -20.65 17.21
#